data_AF-A0A1D2WA97-F1
#
_entry.id   AF-A0A1D2WA97-F1
#
_cell.length_a   1.000
_cell.length_b   1.000
_cell.length_c   1.000
_cell.angle_alpha   90.00
_cell.angle_beta   90.00
_cell.angle_gamma   90.00
#
_symmetry.space_group_name_H-M   'P 1'
#
loop_
_entity.id
_entity.type
_entity.pdbx_description
1 polymer ?
#
loop_
_entity_poly.entity_id
_entity_poly.type
_entity_poly.pdbx_seq_one_letter_code
_entity_poly.pdbx_strand_id
1 'polypeptide(L)'
;MKVSELMGRKVLDKNAMEIGKVSDVDLMPKEGIIDTITISTGEVWVRNRTFEIKPRDIQQVGDYLILNLEEAEIEGIFEEEEEKAPEKTRLTLTKED
;
A
#
# COMPACT_ATOMS: atom_id res chain seq x y z
N MET A 1 16.00 -9.93 -7.63
CA MET A 1 15.47 -8.63 -8.08
C MET A 1 15.97 -7.56 -7.13
N LYS A 2 16.34 -6.38 -7.62
CA LYS A 2 16.68 -5.24 -6.77
C LYS A 2 15.42 -4.50 -6.35
N VAL A 3 15.40 -3.88 -5.17
CA VAL A 3 14.25 -3.05 -4.73
C VAL A 3 13.96 -1.93 -5.74
N SER A 4 15.01 -1.36 -6.34
CA SER A 4 14.87 -0.37 -7.42
C SER A 4 14.10 -0.88 -8.65
N GLU A 5 14.11 -2.19 -8.89
CA GLU A 5 13.35 -2.82 -9.98
C GLU A 5 11.91 -3.17 -9.57
N LEU A 6 11.60 -3.14 -8.27
CA LEU A 6 10.27 -3.42 -7.72
C LEU A 6 9.40 -2.17 -7.69
N MET A 7 10.02 -1.01 -7.45
CA MET A 7 9.34 0.29 -7.45
C MET A 7 8.62 0.55 -8.77
N GLY A 8 7.37 1.00 -8.69
CA GLY A 8 6.53 1.30 -9.86
C GLY A 8 5.99 0.08 -10.61
N ARG A 9 6.34 -1.15 -10.22
CA ARG A 9 5.78 -2.35 -10.85
C ARG A 9 4.28 -2.47 -10.58
N LYS A 10 3.58 -3.02 -11.57
CA LYS A 10 2.15 -3.33 -11.48
C LYS A 10 1.91 -4.45 -10.47
N VAL A 11 0.90 -4.25 -9.65
CA VAL A 11 0.43 -5.20 -8.64
C VAL A 11 -0.91 -5.76 -9.07
N LEU A 12 -1.01 -7.09 -9.06
CA LEU A 12 -2.21 -7.83 -9.42
C LEU A 12 -2.74 -8.60 -8.22
N ASP A 13 -4.07 -8.74 -8.14
CA ASP A 13 -4.73 -9.62 -7.19
C ASP A 13 -4.58 -11.11 -7.59
N LYS A 14 -5.10 -12.02 -6.77
CA LYS A 14 -5.08 -13.47 -7.06
C LYS A 14 -5.86 -13.86 -8.33
N ASN A 15 -6.75 -12.98 -8.82
CA ASN A 15 -7.55 -13.15 -10.03
C ASN A 15 -6.95 -12.44 -11.26
N ALA A 16 -5.71 -11.95 -11.15
CA ALA A 16 -4.99 -11.18 -12.18
C ALA A 16 -5.62 -9.82 -12.54
N MET A 17 -6.39 -9.23 -11.62
CA MET A 17 -6.92 -7.88 -11.73
C MET A 17 -5.87 -6.85 -11.28
N GLU A 18 -5.73 -5.75 -12.01
CA GLU A 18 -4.79 -4.69 -11.67
C GLU A 18 -5.30 -3.86 -10.48
N ILE A 19 -4.57 -3.94 -9.37
CA ILE A 19 -4.88 -3.19 -8.14
C ILE A 19 -4.18 -1.83 -8.17
N GLY A 20 -2.92 -1.79 -8.61
CA GLY A 20 -2.12 -0.58 -8.53
C GLY A 20 -0.65 -0.81 -8.83
N LYS A 21 0.20 0.02 -8.22
CA LYS A 21 1.65 0.02 -8.40
C LYS A 21 2.36 0.08 -7.05
N VAL A 22 3.54 -0.53 -6.98
CA VAL A 22 4.41 -0.41 -5.79
C VAL A 22 4.90 1.03 -5.67
N SER A 23 4.57 1.69 -4.57
CA SER A 23 4.95 3.09 -4.32
C SER A 23 6.10 3.23 -3.33
N ASP A 24 6.19 2.32 -2.36
CA ASP A 24 7.27 2.34 -1.36
C ASP A 24 7.58 0.94 -0.79
N VAL A 25 8.73 0.79 -0.16
CA VAL A 25 9.22 -0.45 0.45
C VAL A 25 9.99 -0.16 1.72
N ASP A 26 9.49 -0.67 2.84
CA ASP A 26 10.17 -0.60 4.13
C ASP A 26 11.13 -1.79 4.30
N LEU A 27 12.35 -1.47 4.74
CA LEU A 27 13.43 -2.42 4.92
C LEU A 27 13.86 -2.45 6.37
N MET A 28 14.10 -3.65 6.92
CA MET A 28 14.83 -3.82 8.18
C MET A 28 16.33 -3.83 7.91
N PRO A 29 17.07 -2.72 8.10
CA PRO A 29 18.42 -2.59 7.52
C PRO A 29 19.44 -3.52 8.19
N LYS A 30 19.19 -3.88 9.46
CA LYS A 30 20.03 -4.81 10.22
C LYS A 30 19.90 -6.26 9.73
N GLU A 31 18.71 -6.63 9.28
CA GLU A 31 18.38 -7.99 8.87
C GLU A 31 18.46 -8.17 7.34
N GLY A 32 18.42 -7.06 6.59
CA GLY A 32 18.47 -7.08 5.13
C GLY A 32 17.20 -7.62 4.48
N ILE A 33 16.06 -7.53 5.18
CA ILE A 33 14.76 -8.03 4.72
C ILE A 33 13.75 -6.91 4.50
N ILE A 34 12.78 -7.15 3.62
CA ILE A 34 11.61 -6.28 3.45
C ILE A 34 10.63 -6.57 4.59
N ASP A 35 10.16 -5.53 5.28
CA ASP A 35 9.11 -5.65 6.29
C ASP A 35 7.72 -5.45 5.66
N THR A 36 7.58 -4.36 4.91
CA THR A 36 6.31 -3.90 4.36
C THR A 36 6.51 -3.34 2.95
N ILE A 37 5.50 -3.51 2.10
CA ILE A 37 5.43 -2.89 0.78
C ILE A 37 4.16 -2.04 0.72
N THR A 38 4.30 -0.79 0.30
CA THR A 38 3.18 0.12 0.10
C THR A 38 2.76 0.10 -1.36
N ILE A 39 1.47 -0.10 -1.58
CA ILE A 39 0.85 -0.14 -2.91
C ILE A 39 -0.05 1.07 -3.06
N SER A 40 0.17 1.86 -4.11
CA SER A 40 -0.72 2.94 -4.50
C SER A 40 -1.75 2.44 -5.51
N THR A 41 -3.04 2.59 -5.19
CA THR A 41 -4.14 2.36 -6.14
C THR A 41 -4.38 3.66 -6.92
N GLY A 42 -4.09 3.70 -8.23
CA GLY A 42 -4.23 4.94 -8.99
C GLY A 42 -4.16 4.85 -10.52
N GLU A 43 -5.33 4.91 -11.14
CA GLU A 43 -5.61 5.67 -12.40
C GLU A 43 -7.12 5.99 -12.59
N VAL A 44 -8.04 5.51 -11.75
CA VAL A 44 -9.49 5.78 -11.88
C VAL A 44 -10.00 6.63 -10.71
N TRP A 45 -10.07 7.95 -10.94
CA TRP A 45 -10.98 8.94 -10.34
C TRP A 45 -11.41 8.75 -8.86
N VAL A 46 -10.91 9.64 -7.99
CA VAL A 46 -11.54 10.23 -6.77
C VAL A 46 -10.72 10.13 -5.47
N ARG A 47 -9.94 9.07 -5.18
CA ARG A 47 -9.02 9.06 -4.01
C ARG A 47 -7.75 8.25 -4.28
N ASN A 48 -6.59 8.90 -4.19
CA ASN A 48 -5.30 8.20 -4.12
C ASN A 48 -5.23 7.48 -2.78
N ARG A 49 -5.63 6.21 -2.76
CA ARG A 49 -5.47 5.35 -1.59
C ARG A 49 -4.16 4.58 -1.72
N THR A 50 -3.54 4.38 -0.58
CA THR A 50 -2.37 3.53 -0.41
C THR A 50 -2.71 2.53 0.66
N PHE A 51 -2.24 1.30 0.51
CA PHE A 51 -2.34 0.29 1.56
C PHE A 51 -1.01 -0.44 1.69
N GLU A 52 -0.79 -1.01 2.86
CA GLU A 52 0.41 -1.75 3.19
C GLU A 52 0.16 -3.26 3.12
N ILE A 53 1.13 -3.99 2.58
CA ILE A 53 1.14 -5.45 2.57
C ILE A 53 2.44 -5.98 3.15
N LYS A 54 2.40 -7.23 3.64
CA LYS A 54 3.59 -7.94 4.10
C LYS A 54 4.08 -8.92 3.03
N PRO A 55 5.37 -9.32 3.08
CA PRO A 55 5.91 -10.33 2.15
C PRO A 55 5.13 -11.65 2.11
N ARG A 56 4.43 -12.01 3.18
CA ARG A 56 3.57 -13.21 3.27
C ARG A 56 2.31 -13.13 2.40
N ASP A 57 1.90 -11.92 2.03
CA ASP A 57 0.70 -11.65 1.22
C ASP A 57 1.04 -11.69 -0.28
N ILE A 58 2.31 -11.94 -0.62
CA ILE A 58 2.82 -12.03 -1.99
C ILE A 58 2.83 -13.50 -2.42
N GLN A 59 2.13 -13.80 -3.51
CA GLN A 59 2.17 -15.11 -4.14
C GLN A 59 3.37 -15.26 -5.07
N GLN A 60 3.64 -14.25 -5.90
CA GLN A 60 4.71 -14.31 -6.89
C GLN A 60 5.32 -12.93 -7.16
N VAL A 61 6.65 -12.92 -7.38
CA VAL A 61 7.41 -11.75 -7.81
C VAL A 61 8.06 -12.03 -9.16
N GLY A 62 7.72 -11.22 -10.16
CA GLY A 62 8.25 -11.33 -11.52
C GLY A 62 8.07 -10.01 -12.26
N ASP A 63 7.54 -10.09 -13.50
CA ASP A 63 7.23 -8.86 -14.22
C ASP A 63 6.13 -8.02 -13.54
N TYR A 64 5.27 -8.72 -12.82
CA TYR A 64 4.22 -8.21 -11.95
C TYR A 64 4.47 -8.70 -10.52
N LEU A 65 3.88 -8.00 -9.56
CA LEU A 65 3.74 -8.48 -8.19
C LEU A 65 2.33 -9.06 -8.02
N ILE A 66 2.22 -10.35 -7.73
CA ILE A 66 0.93 -11.03 -7.58
C ILE A 66 0.66 -11.27 -6.10
N LEU A 67 -0.48 -10.81 -5.61
CA LEU A 67 -0.93 -11.00 -4.22
C LEU A 67 -1.73 -12.28 -4.08
N ASN A 68 -1.74 -12.85 -2.88
CA ASN A 68 -2.64 -13.94 -2.50
C ASN A 68 -4.02 -13.44 -2.00
N LEU A 69 -4.29 -12.14 -2.16
CA LEU A 69 -5.52 -11.44 -1.76
C LEU A 69 -6.39 -11.14 -2.99
N GLU A 70 -7.70 -11.05 -2.80
CA GLU A 70 -8.63 -10.47 -3.77
C GLU A 70 -8.97 -9.01 -3.46
N GLU A 71 -9.55 -8.31 -4.44
CA GLU A 71 -9.98 -6.92 -4.31
C GLU A 71 -10.85 -6.65 -3.07
N ALA A 72 -11.80 -7.54 -2.75
CA ALA A 72 -12.66 -7.37 -1.57
C ALA A 72 -11.89 -7.44 -0.24
N GLU A 73 -10.83 -8.25 -0.16
CA GLU A 73 -9.96 -8.32 1.03
C GLU A 73 -9.16 -7.02 1.17
N ILE A 74 -8.76 -6.41 0.05
CA ILE A 74 -8.04 -5.13 0.03
C ILE A 74 -8.97 -3.96 0.40
N GLU A 75 -10.24 -3.99 -0.03
CA GLU A 75 -11.24 -3.02 0.40
C GLU A 75 -11.42 -3.00 1.92
N GLY A 76 -11.45 -4.18 2.55
CA GLY A 76 -11.50 -4.30 4.02
C GLY A 76 -10.29 -3.66 4.73
N ILE A 77 -9.10 -3.74 4.13
CA ILE A 77 -7.89 -3.07 4.68
C ILE A 77 -8.08 -1.55 4.69
N PHE A 78 -8.65 -0.97 3.62
CA PHE A 78 -8.92 0.47 3.57
C PHE A 78 -9.94 0.90 4.61
N GLU A 79 -11.00 0.12 4.84
CA GLU A 79 -12.01 0.42 5.85
C GLU A 79 -11.40 0.42 7.27
N GLU A 80 -10.55 -0.57 7.58
CA GLU A 80 -9.84 -0.62 8.87
C GLU A 80 -8.86 0.55 9.07
N GLU A 81 -8.20 1.01 8.00
CA GLU A 81 -7.30 2.17 8.06
C GLU A 81 -8.07 3.50 8.22
N GLU A 82 -9.22 3.64 7.55
CA GLU A 82 -10.10 4.82 7.71
C GLU A 82 -10.73 4.89 9.11
N GLU A 83 -11.09 3.76 9.72
CA GLU A 83 -11.60 3.71 11.10
C GLU A 83 -10.53 4.03 12.16
N LYS A 84 -9.25 3.72 11.89
CA LYS A 84 -8.14 3.99 12.81
C LYS A 84 -7.54 5.40 12.64
N ALA A 85 -7.92 6.15 11.60
CA ALA A 85 -7.41 7.49 11.39
C ALA A 85 -7.97 8.47 12.44
N PRO A 86 -7.12 9.14 13.27
CA PRO A 86 -7.61 10.08 14.26
C PRO A 86 -8.29 11.27 13.57
N GLU A 87 -9.49 11.63 14.03
CA GLU A 87 -10.17 12.87 13.66
C GLU A 87 -9.17 14.03 13.71
N LYS A 88 -8.88 14.64 12.55
CA LYS A 88 -7.92 15.75 12.44
C LYS A 88 -8.34 16.85 13.41
N THR A 89 -7.65 16.94 14.56
CA THR A 89 -7.84 18.01 15.52
C THR A 89 -7.40 19.31 14.84
N ARG A 90 -8.37 20.08 14.34
CA ARG A 90 -8.13 21.44 13.83
C ARG A 90 -7.64 22.28 15.00
N LEU A 91 -6.34 22.55 15.06
CA LEU A 91 -5.79 23.55 15.96
C LEU A 91 -6.26 24.94 15.48
N THR A 92 -7.29 25.50 16.14
CA THR A 92 -7.64 26.91 15.99
C THR A 92 -6.64 27.74 16.78
N LEU A 93 -5.72 28.39 16.08
CA LEU A 93 -4.88 29.43 16.66
C LEU A 93 -5.75 30.67 16.89
N THR A 94 -6.29 30.83 18.09
CA THR A 94 -6.76 32.14 18.56
C THR A 94 -5.53 32.98 18.88
N LYS A 95 -5.30 34.04 18.09
CA LYS A 95 -4.41 35.12 18.49
C LYS A 95 -5.05 35.84 19.68
N GLU A 96 -4.38 35.80 20.82
CA GLU A 96 -4.58 36.78 21.90
C GLU A 96 -3.76 38.01 21.54
N ASP A 97 -4.43 39.15 21.32
CA ASP A 97 -3.89 40.51 21.32
C ASP A 97 -4.65 41.31 22.38
#